data_AF-A0A942Z6D8-F1
#
_entry.id   AF-A0A942Z6D8-F1
#
_cell.length_a   1.000
_cell.length_b   1.000
_cell.length_c   1.000
_cell.angle_alpha   90.00
_cell.angle_beta   90.00
_cell.angle_gamma   90.00
#
_symmetry.space_group_name_H-M   'P 1'
#
loop_
_entity.id
_entity.type
_entity.pdbx_description
1 polymer ?
#
loop_
_entity_poly.entity_id
_entity_poly.type
_entity_poly.pdbx_seq_one_letter_code
_entity_poly.pdbx_strand_id
1 'polypeptide(L)' 'MAVKKDELAEMVYYLSEKDIPLVYNLLTRLINQPKDEHIAYDNEPLTEKDLEAIKEAEEDYKHGRTIPFEEIEDDI' A
#
# COMPACT_ATOMS: atom_id res chain seq x y z
N MET A 1 0.11 -9.70 18.80
CA MET A 1 0.46 -10.92 18.05
C MET A 1 1.98 -10.94 17.92
N ALA A 2 2.68 -11.97 18.42
CA ALA A 2 4.14 -12.00 18.40
C ALA A 2 4.61 -12.89 17.25
N VAL A 3 5.04 -12.28 16.14
CA VAL A 3 5.68 -13.00 15.02
C VAL A 3 7.00 -13.57 15.52
N LYS A 4 7.24 -14.86 15.29
CA LYS A 4 8.51 -15.49 15.68
C LYS A 4 9.62 -15.01 14.76
N LYS A 5 10.84 -14.89 15.30
CA LYS A 5 12.02 -14.47 14.53
C LYS A 5 12.26 -15.36 13.30
N ASP A 6 11.95 -16.65 13.42
CA ASP A 6 12.13 -17.64 12.35
C ASP A 6 11.12 -17.41 11.20
N GLU A 7 9.88 -17.06 11.52
CA GLU A 7 8.84 -16.73 10.52
C GLU A 7 9.21 -15.46 9.74
N LEU A 8 9.76 -14.46 10.43
CA LEU A 8 10.23 -13.23 9.78
C LEU A 8 11.43 -13.51 8.85
N ALA A 9 12.33 -14.39 9.26
CA ALA A 9 13.49 -14.77 8.46
C ALA A 9 13.09 -15.49 7.17
N GLU A 10 12.12 -16.41 7.23
CA GLU A 10 11.58 -17.07 6.03
C GLU A 10 10.93 -16.07 5.08
N MET A 11 10.13 -15.12 5.60
CA MET A 11 9.48 -14.10 4.77
C MET A 11 10.48 -13.22 4.02
N VAL A 12 11.60 -12.86 4.65
CA VAL A 12 12.67 -12.09 4.01
C VAL A 12 13.44 -12.95 2.99
N TYR A 13 13.64 -14.24 3.28
CA TYR A 13 14.40 -15.14 2.42
C TYR A 13 13.71 -15.41 1.07
N TYR A 14 12.37 -15.46 1.04
CA TYR A 14 11.60 -15.66 -0.19
C TYR A 14 11.28 -14.35 -0.93
N LEU A 15 11.72 -13.20 -0.40
CA LEU A 15 11.42 -11.93 -1.03
C LEU A 15 12.29 -11.72 -2.28
N SER A 16 11.67 -11.28 -3.36
CA SER A 16 12.44 -10.89 -4.55
C SER A 16 13.21 -9.60 -4.27
N GLU A 17 14.41 -9.44 -4.85
CA GLU A 17 15.23 -8.22 -4.64
C GLU A 17 14.49 -6.93 -4.99
N LYS A 18 13.56 -7.00 -5.96
CA LYS A 18 12.69 -5.90 -6.38
C LYS A 18 11.76 -5.44 -5.26
N ASP A 19 11.32 -6.35 -4.39
CA ASP A 19 10.31 -6.09 -3.38
C ASP A 19 10.93 -5.71 -2.01
N ILE A 20 12.26 -5.87 -1.85
CA ILE A 20 12.99 -5.54 -0.62
C ILE A 20 12.75 -4.09 -0.18
N PRO A 21 12.83 -3.06 -1.07
CA PRO A 21 12.59 -1.68 -0.67
C PRO A 21 11.16 -1.44 -0.15
N LEU A 22 10.17 -2.12 -0.74
CA LEU A 22 8.76 -2.01 -0.35
C LEU A 22 8.55 -2.57 1.05
N VAL A 23 9.06 -3.77 1.31
CA VAL A 23 8.92 -4.44 2.62
C VAL A 23 9.71 -3.70 3.70
N TYR A 24 10.90 -3.19 3.39
CA TYR A 24 11.66 -2.34 4.31
C TYR A 24 10.87 -1.09 4.72
N ASN A 25 10.26 -0.40 3.77
CA ASN A 25 9.44 0.78 4.05
C ASN A 25 8.21 0.44 4.90
N LEU A 26 7.52 -0.66 4.60
CA LEU A 26 6.38 -1.14 5.38
C LEU A 26 6.76 -1.47 6.82
N LEU A 27 7.83 -2.26 7.02
CA LEU A 27 8.31 -2.63 8.35
C LEU A 27 8.78 -1.39 9.14
N THR A 28 9.45 -0.46 8.48
CA THR A 28 9.91 0.80 9.08
C THR A 28 8.74 1.65 9.55
N ARG A 29 7.66 1.74 8.77
CA ARG A 29 6.41 2.42 9.18
C ARG A 29 5.77 1.73 10.36
N LEU A 30 5.60 0.40 10.31
CA LEU A 30 4.98 -0.38 11.39
C LEU A 30 5.73 -0.26 12.73
N ILE A 31 7.06 -0.24 12.71
CA ILE A 31 7.87 -0.10 13.92
C ILE A 31 7.80 1.31 14.50
N ASN A 32 7.85 2.34 13.63
CA ASN A 32 7.96 3.73 14.06
C ASN A 32 6.61 4.43 14.25
N GLN A 33 5.51 3.86 13.75
CA GLN A 33 4.16 4.39 13.87
C GLN A 33 3.24 3.36 14.57
N PRO A 34 3.44 3.08 15.86
CA PRO A 34 2.61 2.14 16.62
C PRO A 34 1.14 2.57 16.78
N LYS A 35 0.77 3.76 16.28
CA LYS A 35 -0.60 4.30 16.32
C LYS A 35 -1.39 4.10 15.02
N ASP A 36 -0.82 3.47 14.00
CA ASP A 36 -1.57 2.98 12.82
C ASP A 36 -2.27 1.63 13.10
N GLU A 37 -2.61 1.35 14.36
CA GLU A 37 -3.43 0.18 14.78
C GLU A 37 -4.86 0.19 14.18
N HIS A 38 -5.25 1.26 13.48
CA HIS A 38 -6.53 1.39 12.80
C HIS A 38 -6.42 1.51 11.27
N ILE A 39 -5.38 0.93 10.67
CA ILE A 39 -5.55 0.46 9.28
C ILE A 39 -6.44 -0.78 9.37
N ALA A 40 -7.76 -0.57 9.30
CA ALA A 40 -8.66 -1.67 9.08
C ALA A 40 -8.20 -2.35 7.78
N TYR A 41 -7.72 -3.59 7.88
CA TYR A 41 -7.59 -4.42 6.70
C TYR A 41 -8.98 -4.47 6.09
N ASP A 42 -9.15 -3.75 4.99
CA ASP A 42 -10.39 -3.72 4.24
C ASP A 42 -10.54 -5.10 3.59
N ASN A 43 -11.12 -6.01 4.37
CA ASN A 43 -11.48 -7.35 3.94
C ASN A 43 -12.87 -7.33 3.29
N GLU A 44 -13.45 -6.15 3.06
CA GLU A 44 -14.68 -6.06 2.29
C GLU A 44 -14.40 -6.53 0.85
N PRO A 45 -15.27 -7.38 0.28
CA PRO A 45 -15.13 -7.74 -1.11
C PRO A 45 -15.25 -6.47 -1.95
N LEU A 46 -14.37 -6.32 -2.95
CA LEU A 46 -14.46 -5.23 -3.92
C LEU A 46 -15.88 -5.17 -4.49
N THR A 47 -16.54 -4.04 -4.32
CA THR A 47 -17.88 -3.80 -4.85
C THR A 47 -17.81 -3.44 -6.34
N GLU A 48 -18.93 -3.52 -7.04
CA GLU A 48 -19.01 -3.06 -8.43
C GLU A 48 -18.59 -1.59 -8.59
N LYS A 49 -18.91 -0.77 -7.58
CA LYS A 49 -18.51 0.63 -7.53
C LYS A 49 -16.99 0.80 -7.45
N ASP A 50 -16.31 -0.03 -6.67
CA ASP A 50 -14.85 0.01 -6.56
C ASP A 50 -14.20 -0.41 -7.88
N LEU A 51 -14.77 -1.42 -8.55
CA LEU A 51 -14.32 -1.86 -9.87
C LEU A 51 -14.53 -0.80 -10.95
N GLU A 52 -15.63 -0.04 -10.89
CA GLU A 52 -15.86 1.09 -11.79
C GLU A 52 -14.88 2.23 -11.54
N ALA A 53 -14.64 2.59 -10.28
CA ALA A 53 -13.67 3.62 -9.91
C ALA A 53 -12.25 3.28 -10.38
N ILE A 54 -11.84 2.01 -10.27
CA ILE A 54 -10.54 1.55 -10.79
C ILE A 54 -10.46 1.70 -12.31
N LYS A 55 -11.52 1.33 -13.04
CA LYS A 55 -11.55 1.49 -14.51
C LYS A 55 -11.49 2.95 -14.93
N GLU A 56 -12.25 3.81 -14.25
CA GLU A 56 -12.25 5.25 -14.50
C GLU A 56 -10.85 5.84 -14.26
N ALA A 57 -10.20 5.47 -13.15
CA ALA A 57 -8.83 5.89 -12.85
C ALA A 57 -7.82 5.42 -13.91
N GLU A 58 -7.95 4.18 -14.41
CA GLU A 58 -7.12 3.70 -15.51
C GLU A 58 -7.34 4.48 -16.81
N GLU A 59 -8.59 4.81 -17.12
CA GLU A 59 -8.93 5.63 -18.29
C GLU A 59 -8.37 7.04 -18.14
N ASP A 60 -8.53 7.67 -16.97
CA ASP A 60 -7.99 9.00 -16.68
C ASP A 60 -6.47 9.04 -16.79
N TYR A 61 -5.78 8.01 -16.30
CA TYR A 61 -4.35 7.88 -16.48
C TYR A 61 -3.97 7.79 -17.97
N LYS A 62 -4.66 6.93 -18.74
CA LYS A 62 -4.43 6.78 -20.19
C LYS A 62 -4.68 8.06 -20.98
N HIS A 63 -5.66 8.85 -20.57
CA HIS A 63 -6.02 10.12 -21.21
C HIS A 63 -5.26 11.33 -20.67
N GLY A 64 -4.34 11.15 -19.70
CA GLY A 64 -3.58 12.24 -19.10
C GLY A 64 -4.44 13.21 -18.29
N ARG A 65 -5.57 12.76 -17.76
CA ARG A 65 -6.48 13.53 -16.90
C ARG A 65 -6.13 13.43 -15.40
N THR A 66 -4.96 12.90 -15.09
CA THR A 66 -4.45 12.78 -13.73
C THR A 66 -3.56 13.98 -13.40
N ILE A 67 -3.53 14.37 -12.13
CA ILE A 67 -2.64 15.40 -11.62
C ILE A 67 -1.55 14.74 -10.76
N PRO A 68 -0.30 15.25 -10.78
CA PRO A 68 0.75 14.81 -9.89
C PRO A 68 0.33 15.02 -8.43
N PHE A 69 0.73 14.10 -7.56
CA PHE A 69 0.38 14.17 -6.14
C PHE A 69 1.01 15.41 -5.48
N GLU A 70 2.18 15.83 -5.95
CA GLU A 70 2.90 17.01 -5.48
C GLU A 70 2.12 18.31 -5.75
N GLU A 71 1.27 18.35 -6.78
CA GLU A 71 0.41 19.50 -7.08
C GLU A 71 -0.83 19.57 -6.17
N ILE A 72 -1.13 18.50 -5.42
CA ILE A 72 -2.27 18.42 -4.49
C ILE A 72 -1.86 18.91 -3.09
N GLU A 73 -0.59 18.76 -2.70
CA GLU A 73 -0.10 19.15 -1.36
C GLU A 73 -0.16 20.66 -1.10
N ASP A 74 -0.11 21.48 -2.16
CA ASP A 74 -0.16 22.95 -2.04
C ASP A 74 -1.60 23.48 -1.78
N ASP A 75 -2.63 22.67 -1.98
CA ASP A 75 -4.05 23.07 -1.94
C ASP A 75 -4.83 22.56 -0.70
N ILE A 76 -4.20 21.83 0.24
CA ILE A 76 -4.82 21.27 1.46
C ILE A 76 -4.22 21.89 2.73
#